data_AF-A0A0Q7WPI4-F1
#
_entry.id   AF-A0A0Q7WPI4-F1
#
_cell.length_a   1.000
_cell.length_b   1.000
_cell.length_c   1.000
_cell.angle_alpha   90.00
_cell.angle_beta   90.00
_cell.angle_gamma   90.00
#
_symmetry.space_group_name_H-M   'P 1'
#
loop_
_entity.id
_entity.type
_entity.pdbx_description
1 polymer ?
#
loop_
_entity_poly.entity_id
_entity_poly.type
_entity_poly.pdbx_seq_one_letter_code
_entity_poly.pdbx_strand_id
1 'polypeptide(L)' 'MTLSPGQLVALKNLARKKAGEAVDWINIADARVLTDLGLAERNGGGWVITTDGVAALASQNVSE' A
#
# COMPACT_ATOMS: atom_id res chain seq x y z
N MET A 1 -12.05 -8.91 -0.77
CA MET A 1 -11.53 -8.26 -2.00
C MET A 1 -10.07 -8.64 -2.14
N THR A 2 -9.69 -9.31 -3.22
CA THR A 2 -8.31 -9.76 -3.42
C THR A 2 -7.52 -8.67 -4.12
N LEU A 3 -6.50 -8.12 -3.46
CA LEU A 3 -5.54 -7.24 -4.13
C LEU A 3 -4.74 -8.05 -5.15
N SER A 4 -4.47 -7.44 -6.30
CA SER A 4 -3.53 -8.00 -7.27
C SER A 4 -2.12 -8.04 -6.67
N PRO A 5 -1.22 -8.92 -7.18
CA PRO A 5 0.16 -8.98 -6.70
C PRO A 5 0.89 -7.62 -6.72
N GLY A 6 0.69 -6.81 -7.76
CA GLY A 6 1.25 -5.45 -7.86
C GLY A 6 0.72 -4.49 -6.79
N GLN A 7 -0.59 -4.55 -6.52
CA GLN A 7 -1.24 -3.76 -5.48
C GLN A 7 -0.75 -4.17 -4.08
N LEU A 8 -0.56 -5.47 -3.84
CA LEU A 8 -0.01 -5.95 -2.57
C LEU A 8 1.43 -5.49 -2.36
N VAL A 9 2.27 -5.54 -3.40
CA VAL A 9 3.65 -5.02 -3.35
C VAL A 9 3.65 -3.52 -3.09
N ALA A 10 2.81 -2.76 -3.80
CA ALA A 10 2.67 -1.32 -3.57
C ALA A 10 2.23 -1.03 -2.13
N LEU A 11 1.25 -1.76 -1.60
CA LEU A 11 0.77 -1.60 -0.23
C LEU A 11 1.85 -1.94 0.82
N LYS A 12 2.60 -3.02 0.61
CA LYS A 12 3.77 -3.38 1.43
C LYS A 12 4.83 -2.29 1.42
N ASN A 13 5.15 -1.74 0.25
CA ASN A 13 6.10 -0.64 0.13
C ASN A 13 5.58 0.63 0.82
N LEU A 14 4.30 0.94 0.72
CA LEU A 14 3.74 2.09 1.47
C LEU A 14 3.83 1.91 2.99
N ALA A 15 3.63 0.68 3.49
CA ALA A 15 3.81 0.35 4.91
C ALA A 15 5.26 0.52 5.36
N ARG A 16 6.21 -0.02 4.59
CA ARG A 16 7.66 0.13 4.82
C ARG A 16 8.09 1.59 4.83
N LYS A 17 7.64 2.36 3.84
CA LYS A 17 7.91 3.80 3.74
C LYS A 17 7.39 4.57 4.96
N LYS A 18 6.21 4.22 5.49
CA LYS A 18 5.67 4.80 6.72
C LYS A 18 6.50 4.44 7.96
N ALA A 19 7.09 3.25 7.99
CA ALA A 19 8.01 2.82 9.04
C ALA A 19 9.41 3.45 8.94
N GLY A 20 9.67 4.26 7.92
CA GLY A 20 10.99 4.85 7.67
C GLY A 20 11.97 3.90 6.98
N GLU A 21 11.50 2.76 6.48
CA GLU A 21 12.33 1.84 5.71
C GLU A 21 12.50 2.32 4.27
N ALA A 22 13.65 1.95 3.68
CA ALA A 22 13.90 2.16 2.26
C ALA A 22 12.95 1.29 1.43
N VAL A 23 12.40 1.88 0.37
CA VAL A 23 11.51 1.19 -0.56
C VAL A 23 12.01 1.42 -1.97
N ASP A 24 12.07 0.34 -2.76
CA ASP A 24 12.61 0.41 -4.12
C ASP A 24 11.73 1.26 -5.03
N TRP A 25 10.49 0.78 -5.25
CA TRP A 25 9.60 1.35 -6.25
C TRP A 25 8.15 1.16 -5.83
N ILE A 26 7.34 2.20 -6.00
CA ILE A 26 5.89 2.14 -5.86
C ILE A 26 5.29 2.39 -7.23
N ASN A 27 4.57 1.40 -7.77
CA ASN A 27 3.88 1.56 -9.04
C ASN A 27 2.72 2.55 -8.87
N ILE A 28 2.71 3.59 -9.72
CA ILE A 28 1.73 4.67 -9.67
C ILE A 28 0.31 4.16 -9.97
N ALA A 29 0.15 3.20 -10.87
CA ALA A 29 -1.15 2.62 -11.20
C ALA A 29 -1.72 1.86 -9.99
N ASP A 30 -0.89 1.02 -9.36
CA ASP A 30 -1.28 0.30 -8.15
C ASP A 30 -1.57 1.24 -6.98
N ALA A 31 -0.72 2.25 -6.75
CA ALA A 31 -0.92 3.24 -5.70
C ALA A 31 -2.18 4.09 -5.90
N ARG A 32 -2.53 4.40 -7.15
CA ARG A 32 -3.80 5.04 -7.50
C ARG A 32 -4.99 4.17 -7.14
N VAL A 33 -4.96 2.89 -7.51
CA VAL A 33 -6.03 1.96 -7.14
C VAL A 33 -6.13 1.84 -5.62
N LEU A 34 -5.03 1.70 -4.90
CA LEU A 34 -5.03 1.69 -3.44
C LEU A 34 -5.60 2.98 -2.84
N THR A 35 -5.38 4.12 -3.50
CA THR A 35 -5.97 5.40 -3.08
C THR A 35 -7.48 5.43 -3.30
N ASP A 36 -7.95 4.93 -4.44
CA ASP A 36 -9.37 4.79 -4.76
C ASP A 36 -10.10 3.86 -3.78
N LEU A 37 -9.39 2.81 -3.31
CA LEU A 37 -9.86 1.88 -2.29
C LEU A 37 -9.77 2.42 -0.85
N GLY A 38 -9.23 3.63 -0.64
CA GLY A 38 -9.01 4.20 0.70
C GLY A 38 -7.89 3.54 1.51
N LEU A 39 -7.08 2.67 0.88
CA LEU A 39 -5.95 1.97 1.50
C LEU A 39 -4.65 2.79 1.46
N ALA A 40 -4.60 3.80 0.58
CA ALA A 40 -3.49 4.74 0.46
C ALA A 40 -4.02 6.17 0.32
N GLU A 41 -3.17 7.15 0.58
CA GLU A 41 -3.47 8.56 0.35
C GLU A 41 -2.31 9.23 -0.38
N ARG A 42 -2.63 10.18 -1.26
CA ARG A 42 -1.63 10.99 -1.95
C ARG A 42 -1.26 12.19 -1.09
N ASN A 43 0.00 12.30 -0.68
CA ASN A 43 0.53 13.42 0.09
C ASN A 43 1.68 14.06 -0.67
N GLY A 44 1.55 15.34 -1.05
CA GLY A 44 2.59 16.31 -1.49
C GLY A 44 3.68 15.86 -2.48
N GLY A 45 4.45 14.82 -2.12
CA GLY A 45 5.53 14.20 -2.91
C GLY A 45 5.40 12.68 -3.09
N GLY A 46 4.24 12.06 -2.85
CA GLY A 46 4.02 10.64 -3.12
C GLY A 46 2.75 10.08 -2.51
N TRP A 47 2.82 8.81 -2.10
CA TRP A 47 1.73 8.11 -1.42
C TRP A 47 2.15 7.67 -0.03
N VAL A 48 1.17 7.59 0.86
CA VAL A 48 1.27 7.08 2.24
C VAL A 48 0.19 6.04 2.47
N ILE A 49 0.47 5.02 3.29
CA ILE A 49 -0.54 4.01 3.67
C ILE A 49 -1.50 4.58 4.72
N THR A 50 -2.80 4.32 4.55
CA THR A 50 -3.83 4.68 5.55
C THR A 50 -3.91 3.63 6.65
N THR A 51 -4.68 3.89 7.69
CA THR A 51 -4.95 2.89 8.75
C THR A 51 -5.65 1.66 8.17
N ASP A 52 -6.63 1.86 7.28
CA ASP A 52 -7.31 0.77 6.57
C ASP A 52 -6.35 -0.03 5.68
N GLY A 53 -5.41 0.65 5.01
CA GLY A 53 -4.36 -0.02 4.25
C GLY A 53 -3.49 -0.95 5.10
N VAL A 54 -3.14 -0.53 6.32
CA VAL A 54 -2.39 -1.38 7.26
C VAL A 54 -3.22 -2.60 7.68
N ALA A 55 -4.50 -2.41 8.00
CA ALA A 55 -5.39 -3.51 8.37
C ALA A 55 -5.62 -4.50 7.21
N ALA A 56 -5.80 -3.99 5.99
CA ALA A 56 -5.93 -4.81 4.79
C ALA A 56 -4.64 -5.59 4.51
N LEU A 57 -3.47 -4.96 4.69
CA LEU A 57 -2.19 -5.64 4.54
C LEU A 57 -2.00 -6.76 5.57
N ALA A 58 -2.38 -6.52 6.82
CA ALA A 58 -2.34 -7.54 7.87
C ALA A 58 -3.25 -8.73 7.51
N SER A 59 -4.46 -8.46 7.04
CA SER A 59 -5.44 -9.49 6.62
C SER A 59 -4.93 -10.34 5.45
N GLN A 60 -4.13 -9.75 4.56
CA GLN A 60 -3.55 -10.44 3.39
C GLN A 60 -2.32 -11.31 3.76
N ASN A 61 -1.61 -11.01 4.85
CA ASN A 61 -0.52 -11.84 5.35
C ASN A 61 -1.01 -13.06 6.15
N VAL A 62 -2.29 -13.12 6.51
CA VAL A 62 -2.90 -14.24 7.27
C VAL A 62 -3.42 -15.35 6.34
N SER A 63 -3.24 -15.20 5.02
CA SER A 63 -3.52 -16.26 4.06
C SER A 63 -2.25 -17.11 3.83
N GLU A 64 -1.95 -17.98 4.80
CA GLU A 64 -1.00 -19.10 4.66
C GLU A 64 -1.59 -20.25 3.84
#